data_AF-Q9A840-F1
#
_entry.id   AF-Q9A840-F1
#
_cell.length_a   1.000
_cell.length_b   1.000
_cell.length_c   1.000
_cell.angle_alpha   90.00
_cell.angle_beta   90.00
_cell.angle_gamma   90.00
#
_symmetry.space_group_name_H-M   'P 1'
#
loop_
_entity.id
_entity.type
_entity.pdbx_description
1 polymer ?
#
loop_
_entity_poly.entity_id
_entity_poly.type
_entity_poly.pdbx_seq_one_letter_code
_entity_poly.pdbx_strand_id
1 'polypeptide(L)'
;MRRRHVGVGAELTAFRILAAISCERLFWETGSRNQAVKTRAESANREISMIRTAMIAATALAASLAASAPAFAADVVGLWATPGNGGQVEISRCGNSLCGKLVTSDHIKTNPGLKDIKNKDESQRSRTLKNLQMLYDFSGGPTKWTGGKVYNPEDGGVYAGTIELVSTTELKLKGCVVAPLCKTQKWTRIR
;
A
#
# COMPACT_ATOMS: atom_id res chain seq x y z
N MET A 1 50.29 114.55 -25.00
CA MET A 1 49.50 114.62 -26.25
C MET A 1 49.50 113.26 -26.92
N ARG A 2 48.30 112.75 -27.21
CA ARG A 2 47.90 111.88 -28.33
C ARG A 2 48.81 110.72 -28.80
N ARG A 3 48.12 109.56 -28.82
CA ARG A 3 48.09 108.53 -29.88
C ARG A 3 49.23 107.49 -29.78
N ARG A 4 48.99 106.20 -30.05
CA ARG A 4 47.85 105.51 -30.68
C ARG A 4 47.93 104.01 -30.39
N HIS A 5 46.76 103.42 -30.56
CA HIS A 5 46.42 102.01 -30.51
C HIS A 5 47.31 101.04 -31.31
N VAL A 6 47.33 99.84 -30.73
CA VAL A 6 47.73 98.51 -31.18
C VAL A 6 46.84 97.97 -32.33
N GLY A 7 47.41 97.17 -33.23
CA GLY A 7 46.78 96.07 -33.98
C GLY A 7 47.84 94.96 -34.10
N VAL A 8 47.75 93.80 -33.43
CA VAL A 8 46.91 92.60 -33.62
C VAL A 8 46.94 92.05 -35.04
N GLY A 9 47.55 90.88 -35.22
CA GLY A 9 47.39 90.10 -36.45
C GLY A 9 48.44 89.01 -36.74
N ALA A 10 48.87 88.23 -35.76
CA ALA A 10 49.72 87.03 -35.90
C ALA A 10 49.84 86.44 -34.48
N GLU A 11 49.70 85.16 -34.17
CA GLU A 11 49.65 83.96 -34.97
C GLU A 11 48.87 82.91 -34.17
N LEU A 12 48.21 82.05 -34.93
CA LEU A 12 47.83 80.69 -34.58
C LEU A 12 48.91 79.97 -33.73
N THR A 13 48.48 78.88 -33.07
CA THR A 13 49.34 77.76 -32.61
C THR A 13 49.68 77.67 -31.11
N ALA A 14 48.77 78.01 -30.20
CA ALA A 14 48.90 77.59 -28.79
C ALA A 14 47.63 76.93 -28.20
N PHE A 15 46.58 76.76 -29.01
CA PHE A 15 45.27 76.27 -28.55
C PHE A 15 45.09 74.74 -28.62
N ARG A 16 46.15 73.95 -28.79
CA ARG A 16 46.02 72.51 -29.09
C ARG A 16 46.61 71.53 -28.07
N ILE A 17 47.22 71.98 -26.97
CA ILE A 17 47.90 71.02 -26.07
C ILE A 17 47.33 70.98 -24.65
N LEU A 18 46.80 72.08 -24.10
CA LEU A 18 46.44 72.10 -22.67
C LEU A 18 45.02 71.60 -22.32
N ALA A 19 44.15 71.32 -23.30
CA ALA A 19 42.83 70.75 -23.03
C ALA A 19 42.77 69.20 -23.07
N ALA A 20 43.91 68.52 -23.27
CA ALA A 20 43.97 67.05 -23.20
C ALA A 20 44.06 66.52 -21.76
N ILE A 21 44.50 67.34 -20.80
CA ILE A 21 44.75 66.89 -19.41
C ILE A 21 43.45 66.84 -18.57
N SER A 22 42.38 67.52 -18.98
CA SER A 22 41.12 67.54 -18.20
C SER A 22 40.12 66.43 -18.56
N CYS A 23 40.35 65.64 -19.61
CA CYS A 23 39.40 64.58 -20.01
C CYS A 23 39.63 63.24 -19.25
N GLU A 24 40.87 62.97 -18.81
CA GLU A 24 41.19 61.68 -18.17
C GLU A 24 40.72 61.56 -16.70
N ARG A 25 40.46 62.67 -15.99
CA ARG A 25 39.97 62.60 -14.59
C ARG A 25 38.47 62.36 -14.44
N LEU A 26 37.64 62.72 -15.42
CA LEU A 26 36.18 62.55 -15.32
C LEU A 26 35.72 61.14 -15.68
N PHE A 27 36.56 60.35 -16.36
CA PHE A 27 36.23 58.97 -16.71
C PHE A 27 36.46 57.97 -15.55
N TRP A 28 37.33 58.29 -14.59
CA TRP A 28 37.62 57.39 -13.47
C TRP A 28 36.57 57.46 -12.33
N GLU A 29 35.94 58.63 -12.10
CA GLU A 29 34.95 58.77 -11.01
C GLU A 29 33.55 58.25 -11.36
N THR A 30 33.21 58.16 -12.64
CA THR A 30 31.88 57.68 -13.09
C THR A 30 31.80 56.15 -13.17
N GLY A 31 32.92 55.44 -13.33
CA GLY A 31 32.96 53.97 -13.35
C GLY A 31 32.78 53.31 -11.98
N SER A 32 33.28 53.94 -10.91
CA SER A 32 33.27 53.39 -9.54
C SER A 32 31.87 53.37 -8.90
N ARG A 33 31.05 54.40 -9.16
CA ARG A 33 29.66 54.46 -8.64
C ARG A 33 28.75 53.40 -9.26
N ASN A 34 28.96 53.02 -10.52
CA ASN A 34 28.12 52.03 -11.21
C ASN A 34 28.40 50.59 -10.77
N GLN A 35 29.63 50.29 -10.31
CA GLN A 35 29.99 48.96 -9.81
C GLN A 35 29.43 48.70 -8.40
N ALA A 36 29.35 49.72 -7.54
CA ALA A 36 28.79 49.59 -6.19
C ALA A 36 27.26 49.40 -6.16
N VAL A 37 26.53 49.92 -7.16
CA VAL A 37 25.07 49.75 -7.26
C VAL A 37 24.68 48.37 -7.79
N LYS A 38 25.41 47.83 -8.77
CA LYS A 38 25.15 46.48 -9.30
C LYS A 38 25.39 45.37 -8.27
N THR A 39 26.49 45.46 -7.51
CA THR A 39 26.86 44.46 -6.51
C THR A 39 25.89 44.39 -5.32
N ARG A 40 25.28 45.53 -4.92
CA ARG A 40 24.30 45.56 -3.82
C ARG A 40 22.93 44.99 -4.23
N ALA A 41 22.53 45.15 -5.50
CA ALA A 41 21.28 44.59 -6.02
C ALA A 41 21.35 43.06 -6.23
N GLU A 42 22.50 42.52 -6.63
CA GLU A 42 22.73 41.08 -6.79
C GLU A 42 22.88 40.34 -5.44
N SER A 43 23.44 41.01 -4.41
CA SER A 43 23.52 40.45 -3.06
C SER A 43 22.16 40.37 -2.37
N ALA A 44 21.25 41.33 -2.60
CA ALA A 44 19.91 41.31 -2.02
C ALA A 44 18.97 40.28 -2.70
N ASN A 45 19.15 40.03 -4.01
CA ASN A 45 18.35 39.03 -4.74
C ASN A 45 18.73 37.59 -4.41
N ARG A 46 19.96 37.33 -3.92
CA ARG A 46 20.38 35.99 -3.49
C ARG A 46 19.78 35.58 -2.13
N GLU A 47 19.54 36.52 -1.22
CA GLU A 47 18.91 36.21 0.07
C GLU A 47 17.38 36.09 -0.03
N ILE A 48 16.72 36.89 -0.87
CA ILE A 48 15.26 36.78 -1.08
C ILE A 48 14.92 35.51 -1.87
N SER A 49 15.81 35.04 -2.76
CA SER A 49 15.62 33.78 -3.50
C SER A 49 15.80 32.52 -2.64
N MET A 50 16.58 32.57 -1.56
CA MET A 50 16.73 31.38 -0.69
C MET A 50 15.62 31.27 0.37
N ILE A 51 14.90 32.34 0.69
CA ILE A 51 13.77 32.29 1.62
C ILE A 51 12.44 31.93 0.92
N ARG A 52 12.25 32.33 -0.35
CA ARG A 52 11.05 31.92 -1.11
C ARG A 52 11.08 30.49 -1.62
N THR A 53 12.27 29.90 -1.79
CA THR A 53 12.39 28.48 -2.17
C THR A 53 12.29 27.53 -0.98
N ALA A 54 12.44 28.02 0.26
CA ALA A 54 12.16 27.24 1.47
C ALA A 54 10.65 27.12 1.79
N MET A 55 9.83 28.04 1.28
CA MET A 55 8.36 28.04 1.50
C MET A 55 7.55 27.40 0.36
N ILE A 56 8.21 26.68 -0.57
CA ILE A 56 7.52 25.73 -1.49
C ILE A 56 8.08 24.30 -1.31
N ALA A 57 9.22 24.12 -0.63
CA ALA A 57 9.73 22.81 -0.24
C ALA A 57 9.21 22.32 1.13
N ALA A 58 8.54 23.17 1.92
CA ALA A 58 8.01 22.80 3.24
C ALA A 58 6.52 22.38 3.23
N THR A 59 5.81 22.52 2.12
CA THR A 59 4.40 22.09 1.98
C THR A 59 4.21 20.90 1.03
N ALA A 60 5.29 20.26 0.60
CA ALA A 60 5.24 19.01 -0.18
C ALA A 60 5.73 17.78 0.62
N LEU A 61 6.09 17.94 1.90
CA LEU A 61 6.58 16.86 2.76
C LEU A 61 5.59 16.45 3.86
N ALA A 62 4.30 16.71 3.66
CA ALA A 62 3.25 16.37 4.63
C ALA A 62 2.08 15.56 4.03
N ALA A 63 2.23 15.04 2.80
CA ALA A 63 1.14 14.35 2.09
C ALA A 63 1.34 12.84 1.89
N SER A 64 2.33 12.22 2.54
CA SER A 64 2.66 10.80 2.35
C SER A 64 2.58 9.96 3.63
N LEU A 65 1.71 10.33 4.59
CA LEU A 65 1.09 9.32 5.44
C LEU A 65 -0.11 8.74 4.70
N ALA A 66 0.16 7.99 3.62
CA ALA A 66 -0.79 7.01 3.16
C ALA A 66 -0.94 6.02 4.31
N ALA A 67 -2.02 6.15 5.07
CA ALA A 67 -2.43 5.14 6.04
C ALA A 67 -2.52 3.82 5.27
N SER A 68 -1.54 2.95 5.47
CA SER A 68 -1.67 1.53 5.16
C SER A 68 -2.74 1.00 6.10
N ALA A 69 -4.00 1.18 5.74
CA ALA A 69 -5.07 0.42 6.36
C ALA A 69 -4.66 -1.05 6.23
N PRO A 70 -4.59 -1.83 7.33
CA PRO A 70 -4.39 -3.26 7.18
C PRO A 70 -5.50 -3.75 6.27
N ALA A 71 -5.13 -4.27 5.11
CA ALA A 71 -6.05 -5.07 4.33
C ALA A 71 -6.39 -6.25 5.25
N PHE A 72 -7.59 -6.21 5.85
CA PHE A 72 -8.10 -7.35 6.60
C PHE A 72 -8.20 -8.49 5.60
N ALA A 73 -7.16 -9.35 5.57
CA ALA A 73 -7.25 -10.60 4.85
C ALA A 73 -8.48 -11.32 5.40
N ALA A 74 -9.42 -11.67 4.52
CA ALA A 74 -10.60 -12.42 4.92
C ALA A 74 -10.14 -13.67 5.68
N ASP A 75 -10.52 -13.81 6.95
CA ASP A 75 -10.16 -14.99 7.73
C ASP A 75 -11.13 -16.12 7.37
N VAL A 76 -10.60 -17.30 7.06
CA VAL A 76 -11.40 -18.50 6.77
C VAL A 76 -12.04 -19.08 8.03
N VAL A 77 -11.55 -18.72 9.22
CA VAL A 77 -12.17 -19.06 10.50
C VAL A 77 -13.59 -18.52 10.57
N GLY A 78 -14.50 -19.32 11.13
CA GLY A 78 -15.91 -18.96 11.30
C GLY A 78 -16.87 -20.08 10.92
N LEU A 79 -18.16 -19.73 10.87
CA LEU A 79 -19.24 -20.66 10.63
C LEU A 79 -19.69 -20.64 9.16
N TRP A 80 -19.70 -21.80 8.53
CA TRP A 80 -19.96 -21.98 7.10
C TRP A 80 -21.13 -22.93 6.87
N ALA A 81 -22.07 -22.54 6.02
CA ALA A 81 -23.13 -23.40 5.52
C ALA A 81 -22.61 -24.30 4.41
N THR A 82 -22.87 -25.59 4.54
CA THR A 82 -22.63 -26.58 3.49
C THR A 82 -23.84 -26.64 2.54
N PRO A 83 -23.69 -27.06 1.28
CA PRO A 83 -24.82 -27.22 0.38
C PRO A 83 -25.76 -28.35 0.84
N GLY A 84 -27.06 -28.22 0.54
CA GLY A 84 -28.04 -29.28 0.72
C GLY A 84 -28.78 -29.23 2.08
N ASN A 85 -28.40 -30.09 3.01
CA ASN A 85 -29.18 -30.50 4.20
C ASN A 85 -29.03 -29.59 5.43
N GLY A 86 -28.84 -28.29 5.22
CA GLY A 86 -28.72 -27.31 6.30
C GLY A 86 -27.48 -27.51 7.19
N GLY A 87 -26.47 -28.23 6.71
CA GLY A 87 -25.21 -28.47 7.41
C GLY A 87 -24.46 -27.17 7.69
N GLN A 88 -23.90 -27.05 8.90
CA GLN A 88 -23.07 -25.93 9.32
C GLN A 88 -21.79 -26.44 9.93
N VAL A 89 -20.66 -26.01 9.40
CA VAL A 89 -19.33 -26.39 9.85
C VAL A 89 -18.61 -25.16 10.38
N GLU A 90 -18.17 -25.24 11.62
CA GLU A 90 -17.28 -24.22 12.21
C GLU A 90 -15.84 -24.58 11.87
N ILE A 91 -15.15 -23.68 11.15
CA ILE A 91 -13.72 -23.77 10.89
C ILE A 91 -12.99 -22.97 11.96
N SER A 92 -11.97 -23.58 12.58
CA SER A 92 -11.17 -22.98 13.64
C SER A 92 -9.69 -23.36 13.48
N ARG A 93 -8.82 -22.68 14.25
CA ARG A 93 -7.39 -23.00 14.32
C ARG A 93 -7.17 -24.11 15.35
N CYS A 94 -6.53 -25.20 14.93
CA CYS A 94 -6.06 -26.29 15.77
C CYS A 94 -4.53 -26.30 15.73
N GLY A 95 -3.89 -25.53 16.62
CA GLY A 95 -2.45 -25.29 16.58
C GLY A 95 -2.06 -24.48 15.34
N ASN A 96 -1.11 -25.01 14.55
CA ASN A 96 -0.63 -24.36 13.32
C ASN A 96 -1.48 -24.69 12.07
N SER A 97 -2.54 -25.48 12.23
CA SER A 97 -3.41 -25.92 11.13
C SER A 97 -4.85 -25.49 11.34
N LEU A 98 -5.67 -25.63 10.30
CA LEU A 98 -7.13 -25.49 10.39
C LEU A 98 -7.78 -26.85 10.59
N CYS A 99 -8.85 -26.82 11.37
CA CYS A 99 -9.74 -27.94 11.64
C CYS A 99 -11.18 -27.43 11.56
N GLY A 100 -12.15 -28.36 11.57
CA GLY A 100 -13.54 -27.94 11.53
C GLY A 100 -14.51 -29.00 12.02
N LYS A 101 -15.58 -28.53 12.66
CA LYS A 101 -16.57 -29.37 13.35
C LYS A 101 -17.96 -29.15 12.79
N LEU A 102 -18.73 -30.23 12.65
CA LEU A 102 -20.14 -30.18 12.30
C LEU A 102 -20.97 -29.65 13.47
N VAL A 103 -21.42 -28.41 13.39
CA VAL A 103 -22.21 -27.77 14.45
C VAL A 103 -23.65 -28.27 14.42
N THR A 104 -24.24 -28.31 13.23
CA THR A 104 -25.63 -28.76 13.02
C THR A 104 -25.86 -29.19 11.57
N SER A 105 -26.98 -29.87 11.35
CA SER A 105 -27.62 -30.14 10.07
C SER A 105 -29.13 -30.28 10.31
N ASP A 106 -29.94 -30.41 9.27
CA ASP A 106 -31.37 -30.64 9.45
C ASP A 106 -31.65 -31.98 10.17
N HIS A 107 -30.84 -33.02 9.92
CA HIS A 107 -30.93 -34.28 10.66
C HIS A 107 -30.53 -34.15 12.14
N ILE A 108 -29.52 -33.33 12.45
CA ILE A 108 -29.12 -33.05 13.85
C ILE A 108 -30.19 -32.23 14.56
N LYS A 109 -30.87 -31.30 13.88
CA LYS A 109 -32.00 -30.55 14.47
C LYS A 109 -33.14 -31.50 14.85
N THR A 110 -33.46 -32.47 14.00
CA THR A 110 -34.48 -33.49 14.27
C THR A 110 -34.06 -34.47 15.36
N ASN A 111 -32.80 -34.91 15.37
CA ASN A 111 -32.25 -35.80 16.40
C ASN A 111 -30.83 -35.37 16.81
N PRO A 112 -30.68 -34.59 17.90
CA PRO A 112 -29.37 -34.15 18.38
C PRO A 112 -28.43 -35.29 18.82
N GLY A 113 -28.99 -36.47 19.10
CA GLY A 113 -28.25 -37.68 19.49
C GLY A 113 -27.83 -38.56 18.31
N LEU A 114 -28.00 -38.10 17.06
CA LEU A 114 -27.69 -38.85 15.86
C LEU A 114 -26.24 -39.35 15.87
N LYS A 115 -26.08 -40.65 15.62
CA LYS A 115 -24.81 -41.37 15.72
C LYS A 115 -24.13 -41.53 14.36
N ASP A 116 -22.81 -41.66 14.38
CA ASP A 116 -21.97 -41.83 13.19
C ASP A 116 -22.02 -43.27 12.64
N ILE A 117 -23.22 -43.81 12.43
CA ILE A 117 -23.46 -45.23 12.13
C ILE A 117 -22.80 -45.71 10.82
N LYS A 118 -22.48 -44.78 9.91
CA LYS A 118 -21.87 -45.09 8.61
C LYS A 118 -20.34 -45.12 8.67
N ASN A 119 -19.74 -44.84 9.82
CA ASN A 119 -18.29 -44.88 9.95
C ASN A 119 -17.72 -46.25 9.53
N LYS A 120 -16.64 -46.24 8.77
CA LYS A 120 -15.95 -47.46 8.33
C LYS A 120 -15.25 -48.17 9.49
N ASP A 121 -14.86 -47.44 10.53
CA ASP A 121 -14.41 -47.99 11.81
C ASP A 121 -15.62 -48.15 12.74
N GLU A 122 -15.95 -49.39 13.07
CA GLU A 122 -17.12 -49.71 13.89
C GLU A 122 -17.02 -49.15 15.31
N SER A 123 -15.80 -49.05 15.85
CA SER A 123 -15.55 -48.53 17.20
C SER A 123 -15.95 -47.05 17.32
N GLN A 124 -15.96 -46.33 16.20
CA GLN A 124 -16.31 -44.92 16.13
C GLN A 124 -17.82 -44.69 15.95
N ARG A 125 -18.61 -45.71 15.61
CA ARG A 125 -20.05 -45.55 15.28
C ARG A 125 -20.92 -45.07 16.45
N SER A 126 -20.44 -45.18 17.69
CA SER A 126 -21.14 -44.73 18.89
C SER A 126 -21.03 -43.22 19.16
N ARG A 127 -20.13 -42.51 18.45
CA ARG A 127 -19.97 -41.06 18.59
C ARG A 127 -21.13 -40.31 17.95
N THR A 128 -21.43 -39.14 18.48
CA THR A 128 -22.51 -38.28 17.99
C THR A 128 -22.01 -37.43 16.82
N LEU A 129 -22.87 -37.18 15.82
CA LEU A 129 -22.55 -36.32 14.66
C LEU A 129 -22.47 -34.83 15.03
N LYS A 130 -23.26 -34.38 16.01
CA LYS A 130 -23.14 -33.04 16.57
C LYS A 130 -21.76 -32.85 17.20
N ASN A 131 -21.10 -31.75 16.84
CA ASN A 131 -19.72 -31.38 17.19
C ASN A 131 -18.65 -32.34 16.65
N LEU A 132 -18.99 -33.24 15.73
CA LEU A 132 -18.02 -34.15 15.13
C LEU A 132 -16.99 -33.38 14.31
N GLN A 133 -15.71 -33.66 14.52
CA GLN A 133 -14.65 -33.09 13.69
C GLN A 133 -14.70 -33.71 12.29
N MET A 134 -14.87 -32.87 11.27
CA MET A 134 -14.90 -33.25 9.86
C MET A 134 -13.63 -32.85 9.12
N LEU A 135 -12.96 -31.77 9.54
CA LEU A 135 -11.78 -31.24 8.85
C LEU A 135 -10.54 -31.36 9.75
N TYR A 136 -9.43 -31.81 9.17
CA TYR A 136 -8.19 -32.11 9.88
C TYR A 136 -6.97 -31.56 9.13
N ASP A 137 -6.01 -30.99 9.86
CA ASP A 137 -4.62 -30.72 9.46
C ASP A 137 -4.42 -29.87 8.19
N PHE A 138 -5.35 -28.98 7.89
CA PHE A 138 -5.23 -28.07 6.75
C PHE A 138 -4.18 -26.99 7.01
N SER A 139 -3.20 -26.87 6.12
CA SER A 139 -2.07 -25.95 6.29
C SER A 139 -1.89 -25.05 5.07
N GLY A 140 -1.37 -23.84 5.26
CA GLY A 140 -1.24 -22.81 4.23
C GLY A 140 -1.95 -21.50 4.58
N GLY A 141 -2.54 -20.85 3.59
CA GLY A 141 -3.21 -19.56 3.71
C GLY A 141 -2.45 -18.40 3.05
N PRO A 142 -3.05 -17.19 3.01
CA PRO A 142 -4.36 -16.84 3.59
C PRO A 142 -5.56 -17.14 2.68
N THR A 143 -5.36 -17.67 1.48
CA THR A 143 -6.46 -17.94 0.52
C THR A 143 -6.62 -19.42 0.18
N LYS A 144 -5.62 -20.26 0.47
CA LYS A 144 -5.66 -21.68 0.14
C LYS A 144 -4.93 -22.54 1.17
N TRP A 145 -5.58 -23.60 1.62
CA TRP A 145 -5.03 -24.58 2.56
C TRP A 145 -5.10 -25.98 1.96
N THR A 146 -4.02 -26.73 2.05
CA THR A 146 -3.85 -28.05 1.46
C THR A 146 -3.35 -29.04 2.50
N GLY A 147 -3.16 -30.31 2.10
CA GLY A 147 -2.61 -31.36 2.97
C GLY A 147 -3.59 -31.91 4.01
N GLY A 148 -4.75 -31.27 4.17
CA GLY A 148 -5.75 -31.68 5.13
C GLY A 148 -6.58 -32.90 4.71
N LYS A 149 -7.43 -33.35 5.62
CA LYS A 149 -8.36 -34.47 5.40
C LYS A 149 -9.79 -34.05 5.71
N VAL A 150 -10.74 -34.59 4.94
CA VAL A 150 -12.18 -34.38 5.10
C VAL A 150 -12.83 -35.71 5.44
N TYR A 151 -13.39 -35.85 6.64
CA TYR A 151 -14.31 -36.93 6.99
C TYR A 151 -15.72 -36.58 6.53
N ASN A 152 -16.39 -37.51 5.84
CA ASN A 152 -17.78 -37.38 5.42
C ASN A 152 -18.69 -38.37 6.19
N PRO A 153 -19.54 -37.92 7.12
CA PRO A 153 -20.43 -38.82 7.86
C PRO A 153 -21.51 -39.46 6.99
N GLU A 154 -21.76 -38.96 5.77
CA GLU A 154 -22.75 -39.54 4.86
C GLU A 154 -22.31 -40.86 4.22
N ASP A 155 -21.01 -41.14 4.19
CA ASP A 155 -20.43 -42.36 3.61
C ASP A 155 -19.31 -43.00 4.47
N GLY A 156 -18.97 -42.39 5.61
CA GLY A 156 -17.92 -42.84 6.52
C GLY A 156 -16.50 -42.70 5.95
N GLY A 157 -16.33 -42.03 4.82
CA GLY A 157 -15.07 -41.87 4.11
C GLY A 157 -14.20 -40.74 4.65
N VAL A 158 -12.89 -40.89 4.50
CA VAL A 158 -11.90 -39.82 4.72
C VAL A 158 -11.21 -39.54 3.39
N TYR A 159 -11.16 -38.27 3.00
CA TYR A 159 -10.68 -37.82 1.69
C TYR A 159 -9.57 -36.79 1.85
N ALA A 160 -8.62 -36.77 0.92
CA ALA A 160 -7.65 -35.69 0.85
C ALA A 160 -8.35 -34.37 0.52
N GLY A 161 -8.02 -33.31 1.25
CA GLY A 161 -8.76 -32.05 1.26
C GLY A 161 -7.98 -30.86 0.71
N THR A 162 -8.70 -29.91 0.12
CA THR A 162 -8.22 -28.54 -0.09
C THR A 162 -9.34 -27.55 0.26
N ILE A 163 -8.99 -26.48 0.99
CA ILE A 163 -9.87 -25.34 1.25
C ILE A 163 -9.34 -24.16 0.44
N GLU A 164 -10.21 -23.48 -0.28
CA GLU A 164 -9.89 -22.24 -1.01
C GLU A 164 -10.91 -21.17 -0.63
N LEU A 165 -10.46 -20.07 -0.04
CA LEU A 165 -11.30 -18.93 0.28
C LEU A 165 -11.44 -18.06 -0.97
N VAL A 166 -12.63 -18.08 -1.57
CA VAL A 166 -12.92 -17.40 -2.84
C VAL A 166 -13.26 -15.93 -2.61
N SER A 167 -13.98 -15.65 -1.52
CA SER A 167 -14.33 -14.30 -1.08
C SER A 167 -14.51 -14.29 0.44
N THR A 168 -14.86 -13.13 1.01
CA THR A 168 -15.24 -13.02 2.42
C THR A 168 -16.46 -13.88 2.77
N THR A 169 -17.30 -14.27 1.80
CA THR A 169 -18.56 -14.99 2.02
C THR A 169 -18.64 -16.35 1.34
N GLU A 170 -17.67 -16.73 0.50
CA GLU A 170 -17.64 -18.01 -0.21
C GLU A 170 -16.28 -18.71 -0.03
N LEU A 171 -16.32 -20.00 0.30
CA LEU A 171 -15.17 -20.89 0.18
C LEU A 171 -15.51 -22.11 -0.68
N LYS A 172 -14.48 -22.74 -1.24
CA LYS A 172 -14.56 -24.05 -1.88
C LYS A 172 -13.88 -25.08 -1.00
N LEU A 173 -14.59 -26.16 -0.69
CA LEU A 173 -14.00 -27.36 -0.11
C LEU A 173 -13.92 -28.44 -1.19
N LYS A 174 -12.72 -28.93 -1.45
CA LYS A 174 -12.47 -30.04 -2.39
C LYS A 174 -12.07 -31.29 -1.61
N GLY A 175 -12.72 -32.42 -1.87
CA GLY A 175 -12.35 -33.75 -1.37
C GLY A 175 -12.00 -34.70 -2.53
N CYS A 176 -10.93 -35.47 -2.39
CA CYS A 176 -10.46 -36.42 -3.40
C CYS A 176 -10.27 -37.82 -2.81
N VAL A 177 -10.71 -38.86 -3.55
CA VAL A 177 -10.40 -40.26 -3.22
C VAL A 177 -8.99 -40.60 -3.69
N VAL A 178 -8.72 -40.34 -4.97
CA VAL A 178 -7.44 -40.46 -5.67
C VAL A 178 -7.47 -39.43 -6.78
N ALA A 179 -6.38 -38.68 -7.02
CA ALA A 179 -6.36 -37.74 -8.14
C ALA A 179 -6.49 -38.52 -9.46
N PRO A 180 -7.38 -38.14 -10.40
CA PRO A 180 -8.17 -36.90 -10.49
C PRO A 180 -9.64 -36.99 -9.97
N LEU A 181 -10.06 -38.08 -9.34
CA LEU A 181 -11.42 -38.30 -8.81
C LEU A 181 -11.70 -37.46 -7.56
N CYS A 182 -12.16 -36.23 -7.77
CA CYS A 182 -12.47 -35.27 -6.72
C CYS A 182 -13.86 -34.66 -6.88
N LYS A 183 -14.43 -34.22 -5.75
CA LYS A 183 -15.65 -33.39 -5.72
C LYS A 183 -15.34 -32.07 -5.03
N THR A 184 -15.95 -31.00 -5.51
CA THR A 184 -15.84 -29.66 -4.93
C THR A 184 -17.22 -29.18 -4.50
N GLN A 185 -17.30 -28.66 -3.28
CA GLN A 185 -18.47 -27.96 -2.76
C GLN A 185 -18.16 -26.49 -2.57
N LYS A 186 -19.17 -25.64 -2.76
CA LYS A 186 -19.14 -24.24 -2.36
C LYS A 186 -19.88 -24.09 -1.04
N TRP A 187 -19.24 -23.47 -0.07
CA TRP A 187 -19.83 -23.18 1.23
C TRP A 187 -19.98 -21.67 1.38
N THR A 188 -21.05 -21.26 2.04
CA THR A 188 -21.37 -19.84 2.25
C THR A 188 -21.22 -19.46 3.71
N ARG A 189 -20.68 -18.27 4.00
CA ARG A 189 -20.54 -17.80 5.37
C ARG A 189 -21.91 -17.50 5.98
N ILE A 190 -22.12 -17.89 7.24
CA ILE A 190 -23.42 -17.69 7.91
C ILE A 190 -23.52 -16.31 8.58
N ARG A 191 -22.46 -15.80 9.20
CA ARG A 191 -22.29 -14.41 9.64
C ARG A 191 -20.80 -14.10 9.79
#